data_AF-A0A662W196-F1
#
_entry.id   AF-A0A662W196-F1
#
_cell.length_a   1.000
_cell.length_b   1.000
_cell.length_c   1.000
_cell.angle_alpha   90.00
_cell.angle_beta   90.00
_cell.angle_gamma   90.00
#
_symmetry.space_group_name_H-M   'P 1'
#
loop_
_entity.id
_entity.type
_entity.pdbx_description
1 polymer ?
#
loop_
_entity_poly.entity_id
_entity_poly.type
_entity_poly.pdbx_seq_one_letter_code
_entity_poly.pdbx_strand_id
1 'polypeptide(L)'
;MIGDKIIKLIDEKLSKLNTVALGIITSVDLTKLRCNVKLKHKIRGLEIELTDVPIAVQKFNNCSILISPAEGDVVLVVFSKYELEEQLKDGNPVDVNEILRFNINNAIVIAGIYTLVDSVPAIDQDEILILHKSGNYIKFNSDGTITIKGYTKILGDLFVDGNISYTGSIGPA
;
A
#
# COMPACT_ATOMS: atom_id res chain seq x y z
N MET A 1 -38.07 1.52 28.14
CA MET A 1 -37.80 1.27 26.70
C MET A 1 -37.64 2.56 25.87
N ILE A 2 -36.97 3.61 26.40
CA ILE A 2 -36.48 4.75 25.60
C ILE A 2 -34.98 4.58 25.35
N GLY A 3 -34.24 4.10 26.36
CA GLY A 3 -32.83 3.73 26.24
C GLY A 3 -32.55 2.77 25.09
N ASP A 4 -33.34 1.70 24.95
CA ASP A 4 -33.12 0.69 23.89
C ASP A 4 -33.29 1.27 22.47
N LYS A 5 -34.21 2.23 22.29
CA LYS A 5 -34.39 2.91 21.00
C LYS A 5 -33.23 3.85 20.68
N ILE A 6 -32.70 4.53 21.70
CA ILE A 6 -31.54 5.42 21.54
C ILE A 6 -30.29 4.60 21.19
N ILE A 7 -30.05 3.49 21.89
CA ILE A 7 -28.93 2.59 21.60
C ILE A 7 -29.01 2.10 20.15
N LYS A 8 -30.19 1.64 19.70
CA LYS A 8 -30.38 1.18 18.32
C LYS A 8 -30.09 2.27 17.27
N LEU A 9 -30.51 3.51 17.51
CA LEU A 9 -30.23 4.63 16.61
C LEU A 9 -28.73 4.99 16.57
N ILE A 10 -28.05 4.89 17.71
CA ILE A 10 -26.61 5.09 17.80
C ILE A 10 -25.88 4.00 17.02
N ASP A 11 -26.24 2.74 17.23
CA ASP A 11 -25.64 1.60 16.52
C ASP A 11 -25.84 1.70 15.01
N GLU A 12 -27.05 2.08 14.55
CA GLU A 12 -27.35 2.29 13.13
C GLU A 12 -26.57 3.46 12.51
N LYS A 13 -26.20 4.47 13.30
CA LYS A 13 -25.36 5.59 12.83
C LYS A 13 -23.89 5.20 12.80
N LEU A 14 -23.41 4.51 13.83
CA LEU A 14 -22.03 4.05 13.93
C LEU A 14 -21.73 2.96 12.89
N SER A 15 -22.69 2.10 12.56
CA SER A 15 -22.52 1.04 11.56
C SER A 15 -22.31 1.57 10.13
N LYS A 16 -22.56 2.87 9.89
CA LYS A 16 -22.31 3.52 8.58
C LYS A 16 -20.91 4.13 8.48
N LEU A 17 -20.14 4.12 9.57
CA LEU A 17 -18.78 4.63 9.57
C LEU A 17 -17.87 3.60 8.91
N ASN A 18 -17.53 3.85 7.65
CA ASN A 18 -16.47 3.11 6.99
C ASN A 18 -15.13 3.54 7.60
N THR A 19 -14.43 2.58 8.21
CA THR A 19 -13.14 2.80 8.86
C THR A 19 -12.04 2.19 8.02
N VAL A 20 -11.92 0.87 8.05
CA VAL A 20 -10.91 0.09 7.38
C VAL A 20 -11.51 -1.25 6.94
N ALA A 21 -11.12 -1.74 5.77
CA ALA A 21 -11.50 -3.05 5.26
C ALA A 21 -10.29 -3.76 4.65
N LEU A 22 -10.37 -5.07 4.52
CA LEU A 22 -9.47 -5.85 3.67
C LEU A 22 -10.08 -5.97 2.27
N GLY A 23 -9.23 -5.92 1.25
CA GLY A 23 -9.62 -6.08 -0.14
C GLY A 23 -8.69 -7.04 -0.89
N ILE A 24 -9.12 -7.45 -2.08
CA ILE A 24 -8.33 -8.20 -3.05
C ILE A 24 -8.34 -7.39 -4.34
N ILE A 25 -7.17 -7.05 -4.85
CA ILE A 25 -7.04 -6.31 -6.11
C ILE A 25 -7.53 -7.20 -7.27
N THR A 26 -8.42 -6.66 -8.10
CA THR A 26 -9.00 -7.34 -9.27
C THR A 26 -8.46 -6.80 -10.60
N SER A 27 -7.95 -5.57 -10.62
CA SER A 27 -7.22 -4.98 -11.76
C SER A 27 -6.35 -3.80 -11.31
N VAL A 28 -5.29 -3.48 -12.05
CA VAL A 28 -4.36 -2.38 -11.73
C VAL A 28 -4.04 -1.52 -12.96
N ASP A 29 -4.14 -0.20 -12.82
CA ASP A 29 -3.59 0.80 -13.75
C ASP A 29 -2.43 1.55 -13.08
N LEU A 30 -1.20 1.10 -13.34
CA LEU A 30 0.02 1.70 -12.78
C LEU A 30 0.32 3.10 -13.35
N THR A 31 -0.27 3.47 -14.49
CA THR A 31 -0.05 4.80 -15.08
C THR A 31 -0.81 5.89 -14.33
N LYS A 32 -1.93 5.51 -13.69
CA LYS A 32 -2.76 6.37 -12.86
C LYS A 32 -2.64 6.11 -11.36
N LEU A 33 -1.91 5.05 -10.97
CA LEU A 33 -1.87 4.51 -9.61
C LEU A 33 -3.28 4.25 -9.05
N ARG A 34 -4.11 3.57 -9.85
CA ARG A 34 -5.47 3.16 -9.48
C ARG A 34 -5.68 1.67 -9.65
N CYS A 35 -6.64 1.11 -8.94
CA CYS A 35 -7.00 -0.30 -9.02
C CYS A 35 -8.48 -0.53 -8.77
N ASN A 36 -9.01 -1.65 -9.27
CA ASN A 36 -10.26 -2.19 -8.77
C ASN A 36 -9.97 -3.12 -7.59
N VAL A 37 -10.82 -3.08 -6.57
CA VAL A 37 -10.66 -3.88 -5.36
C VAL A 37 -11.98 -4.48 -4.92
N LYS A 38 -11.97 -5.80 -4.73
CA LYS A 38 -13.08 -6.55 -4.16
C LYS A 38 -12.90 -6.66 -2.65
N LEU A 39 -13.88 -6.22 -1.87
CA LEU A 39 -13.80 -6.31 -0.40
C LEU A 39 -13.80 -7.78 0.05
N LYS A 40 -12.93 -8.11 1.01
CA LYS A 40 -12.70 -9.46 1.54
C LYS A 40 -13.74 -9.83 2.62
N HIS A 41 -14.99 -9.42 2.43
CA HIS A 41 -16.15 -9.82 3.21
C HIS A 41 -17.40 -9.79 2.33
N LYS A 42 -18.47 -10.46 2.76
CA LYS A 42 -19.77 -10.46 2.08
C LYS A 42 -20.81 -9.84 2.98
N ILE A 43 -21.64 -8.96 2.43
CA ILE A 43 -22.80 -8.43 3.14
C ILE A 43 -24.03 -9.11 2.57
N ARG A 44 -24.70 -9.93 3.38
CA ARG A 44 -25.89 -10.70 2.97
C ARG A 44 -25.64 -11.55 1.71
N GLY A 45 -24.44 -12.13 1.61
CA GLY A 45 -24.03 -12.97 0.46
C GLY A 45 -23.54 -12.21 -0.77
N LEU A 46 -23.73 -10.89 -0.81
CA LEU A 46 -23.26 -10.04 -1.90
C LEU A 46 -21.78 -9.68 -1.71
N GLU A 47 -21.05 -9.78 -2.80
CA GLU A 47 -19.69 -9.29 -2.92
C GLU A 47 -19.73 -7.82 -3.33
N ILE A 48 -18.82 -7.04 -2.77
CA ILE A 48 -18.73 -5.60 -3.04
C ILE A 48 -17.40 -5.36 -3.74
N GLU A 49 -17.47 -4.74 -4.91
CA GLU A 49 -16.30 -4.34 -5.68
C GLU A 49 -16.31 -2.82 -5.83
N LEU A 50 -15.15 -2.22 -5.57
CA LEU A 50 -14.90 -0.81 -5.71
C LEU A 50 -14.02 -0.62 -6.94
N THR A 51 -14.39 0.32 -7.79
CA THR A 51 -13.71 0.57 -9.07
C THR A 51 -12.89 1.83 -9.02
N ASP A 52 -11.78 1.85 -9.75
CA ASP A 52 -10.94 3.04 -9.95
C ASP A 52 -10.45 3.66 -8.62
N VAL A 53 -10.11 2.82 -7.65
CA VAL A 53 -9.68 3.23 -6.32
C VAL A 53 -8.21 3.67 -6.35
N PRO A 54 -7.85 4.85 -5.82
CA PRO A 54 -6.46 5.30 -5.77
C PRO A 54 -5.60 4.46 -4.81
N ILE A 55 -4.35 4.26 -5.21
CA ILE A 55 -3.32 3.59 -4.43
C ILE A 55 -2.42 4.65 -3.78
N ALA A 56 -2.44 4.73 -2.47
CA ALA A 56 -1.53 5.57 -1.71
C ALA A 56 -0.12 4.96 -1.70
N VAL A 57 0.88 5.85 -1.79
CA VAL A 57 2.29 5.49 -1.81
C VAL A 57 3.04 6.43 -0.88
N GLN A 58 4.19 5.98 -0.35
CA GLN A 58 5.02 6.82 0.49
C GLN A 58 5.67 7.90 -0.39
N LYS A 59 5.10 9.12 -0.42
CA LYS A 59 5.58 10.25 -1.20
C LYS A 59 5.66 11.52 -0.36
N PHE A 60 6.83 12.16 -0.35
CA PHE A 60 7.08 13.46 0.28
C PHE A 60 7.95 14.31 -0.63
N ASN A 61 7.53 15.54 -0.92
CA ASN A 61 8.22 16.42 -1.89
C ASN A 61 8.48 15.68 -3.22
N ASN A 62 9.75 15.62 -3.63
CA ASN A 62 10.23 14.98 -4.86
C ASN A 62 10.71 13.53 -4.64
N CYS A 63 10.48 12.95 -3.47
CA CYS A 63 10.89 11.60 -3.13
C CYS A 63 9.67 10.68 -3.02
N SER A 64 9.80 9.44 -3.52
CA SER A 64 8.77 8.42 -3.38
C SER A 64 9.37 7.02 -3.21
N ILE A 65 8.66 6.16 -2.48
CA ILE A 65 8.86 4.71 -2.47
C ILE A 65 7.59 4.11 -3.08
N LEU A 66 7.75 3.42 -4.22
CA LEU A 66 6.67 2.81 -4.97
C LEU A 66 6.88 1.29 -5.00
N ILE A 67 5.90 0.54 -4.49
CA ILE A 67 5.82 -0.91 -4.63
C ILE A 67 4.66 -1.18 -5.58
N SER A 68 4.94 -1.82 -6.72
CA SER A 68 3.92 -2.10 -7.73
C SER A 68 2.97 -3.18 -7.23
N PRO A 69 1.67 -2.88 -7.05
CA PRO A 69 0.68 -3.92 -6.77
C PRO A 69 0.40 -4.76 -8.02
N ALA A 70 -0.17 -5.94 -7.79
CA ALA A 70 -0.64 -6.86 -8.81
C ALA A 70 -2.05 -7.38 -8.49
N GLU A 71 -2.72 -7.91 -9.52
CA GLU A 71 -3.98 -8.64 -9.34
C GLU A 71 -3.79 -9.81 -8.37
N GLY A 72 -4.76 -9.99 -7.47
CA GLY A 72 -4.72 -11.01 -6.42
C GLY A 72 -4.08 -10.56 -5.11
N ASP A 73 -3.37 -9.42 -5.08
CA ASP A 73 -2.81 -8.90 -3.83
C ASP A 73 -3.91 -8.60 -2.81
N VAL A 74 -3.70 -9.04 -1.57
CA VAL A 74 -4.55 -8.69 -0.44
C VAL A 74 -4.08 -7.37 0.14
N VAL A 75 -5.00 -6.41 0.24
CA VAL A 75 -4.67 -5.03 0.59
C VAL A 75 -5.52 -4.47 1.72
N LEU A 76 -4.98 -3.46 2.38
CA LEU A 76 -5.71 -2.60 3.31
C LEU A 76 -6.41 -1.48 2.54
N VAL A 77 -7.72 -1.38 2.72
CA VAL A 77 -8.57 -0.33 2.18
C VAL A 77 -9.00 0.58 3.32
N VAL A 78 -8.70 1.87 3.22
CA VAL A 78 -9.18 2.90 4.15
C VAL A 78 -10.15 3.82 3.45
N PHE A 79 -10.97 4.53 4.21
CA PHE A 79 -12.01 5.39 3.65
C PHE A 79 -11.83 6.83 4.12
N SER A 80 -11.85 7.77 3.17
CA SER A 80 -11.94 9.18 3.49
C SER A 80 -13.35 9.51 3.98
N LYS A 81 -13.43 10.38 5.00
CA LYS A 81 -14.70 10.83 5.57
C LYS A 81 -15.55 11.56 4.53
N TYR A 82 -14.92 12.29 3.61
CA TYR A 82 -15.56 13.13 2.60
C TYR A 82 -15.17 12.67 1.20
N GLU A 83 -15.86 13.21 0.18
CA GLU A 83 -15.67 12.90 -1.23
C GLU A 83 -14.18 13.01 -1.64
N LEU A 84 -13.63 11.88 -2.08
CA LEU A 84 -12.19 11.76 -2.28
C LEU A 84 -11.71 12.42 -3.59
N GLU A 85 -12.45 12.26 -4.67
CA GLU A 85 -12.02 12.72 -6.00
C GLU A 85 -11.78 14.23 -6.07
N GLU A 86 -12.67 15.03 -5.46
CA GLU A 86 -12.49 16.48 -5.37
C GLU A 86 -11.23 16.87 -4.58
N GLN A 87 -10.94 16.14 -3.49
CA GLN A 87 -9.76 16.37 -2.65
C GLN A 87 -8.45 15.98 -3.34
N LEU A 88 -8.48 15.12 -4.36
CA LEU A 88 -7.28 14.65 -5.07
C LEU A 88 -6.95 15.46 -6.33
N LYS A 89 -7.75 16.48 -6.66
CA LYS A 89 -7.52 17.32 -7.86
C LYS A 89 -6.21 18.09 -7.81
N ASP A 90 -5.90 18.67 -6.65
CA ASP A 90 -4.68 19.43 -6.43
C ASP A 90 -4.28 19.42 -4.94
N GLY A 91 -3.34 20.29 -4.56
CA GLY A 91 -2.85 20.41 -3.18
C GLY A 91 -3.64 21.38 -2.30
N ASN A 92 -4.73 21.96 -2.78
CA ASN A 92 -5.50 22.98 -2.07
C ASN A 92 -6.67 22.34 -1.28
N PRO A 93 -7.09 22.95 -0.16
CA PRO A 93 -8.34 22.58 0.48
C PRO A 93 -9.54 22.81 -0.45
N VAL A 94 -10.52 21.90 -0.38
CA VAL A 94 -11.76 21.98 -1.16
C VAL A 94 -12.99 21.96 -0.24
N ASP A 95 -14.08 22.57 -0.70
CA ASP A 95 -15.38 22.44 -0.04
C ASP A 95 -15.91 21.02 -0.23
N VAL A 96 -16.32 20.40 0.88
CA VAL A 96 -16.73 18.99 0.88
C VAL A 96 -18.25 18.84 0.76
N ASN A 97 -18.67 17.85 -0.03
CA ASN A 97 -20.08 17.46 -0.09
C ASN A 97 -20.45 16.57 1.11
N GLU A 98 -21.15 17.13 2.11
CA GLU A 98 -21.56 16.37 3.30
C GLU A 98 -22.57 15.24 3.03
N ILE A 99 -23.26 15.26 1.89
CA ILE A 99 -24.19 14.19 1.49
C ILE A 99 -23.42 12.89 1.22
N LEU A 100 -22.18 13.01 0.72
CA LEU A 100 -21.29 11.88 0.40
C LEU A 100 -20.42 11.46 1.59
N ARG A 101 -20.72 11.95 2.79
CA ARG A 101 -19.97 11.60 4.00
C ARG A 101 -20.06 10.10 4.29
N PHE A 102 -18.90 9.48 4.55
CA PHE A 102 -18.74 8.04 4.78
C PHE A 102 -19.15 7.15 3.58
N ASN A 103 -19.20 7.69 2.36
CA ASN A 103 -19.45 6.87 1.18
C ASN A 103 -18.31 5.85 1.00
N ILE A 104 -18.66 4.59 0.71
CA ILE A 104 -17.70 3.50 0.48
C ILE A 104 -16.82 3.73 -0.76
N ASN A 105 -17.28 4.54 -1.70
CA ASN A 105 -16.51 4.91 -2.90
C ASN A 105 -15.35 5.87 -2.58
N ASN A 106 -15.32 6.47 -1.39
CA ASN A 106 -14.20 7.31 -0.95
C ASN A 106 -13.03 6.45 -0.43
N ALA A 107 -12.76 5.33 -1.08
CA ALA A 107 -11.77 4.35 -0.68
C ALA A 107 -10.36 4.72 -1.15
N ILE A 108 -9.36 4.28 -0.41
CA ILE A 108 -7.94 4.38 -0.75
C ILE A 108 -7.29 3.05 -0.39
N VAL A 109 -6.51 2.49 -1.31
CA VAL A 109 -5.65 1.33 -1.02
C VAL A 109 -4.32 1.83 -0.48
N ILE A 110 -3.85 1.34 0.68
CA ILE A 110 -2.66 1.91 1.34
C ILE A 110 -1.48 0.94 1.50
N ALA A 111 -1.71 -0.37 1.50
CA ALA A 111 -0.65 -1.36 1.64
C ALA A 111 -1.12 -2.76 1.27
N GLY A 112 -0.20 -3.61 0.81
CA GLY A 112 -0.37 -5.06 0.83
C GLY A 112 -0.27 -5.62 2.25
N ILE A 113 -0.97 -6.71 2.52
CA ILE A 113 -1.00 -7.39 3.82
C ILE A 113 -0.66 -8.87 3.64
N TYR A 114 0.22 -9.37 4.49
CA TYR A 114 0.44 -10.82 4.64
C TYR A 114 -0.80 -11.49 5.24
N THR A 115 -1.27 -12.51 4.55
CA THR A 115 -2.30 -13.43 5.04
C THR A 115 -1.68 -14.59 5.82
N LEU A 116 -2.52 -15.38 6.48
CA LEU A 116 -2.07 -16.54 7.25
C LEU A 116 -1.44 -17.65 6.40
N VAL A 117 -1.63 -17.63 5.08
CA VAL A 117 -1.00 -18.61 4.17
C VAL A 117 0.31 -18.11 3.59
N ASP A 118 0.63 -16.84 3.77
CA ASP A 118 1.86 -16.26 3.23
C ASP A 118 3.05 -16.57 4.14
N SER A 119 4.21 -16.79 3.52
CA SER A 119 5.47 -16.90 4.24
C SER A 119 6.02 -15.51 4.51
N VAL A 120 6.06 -15.12 5.79
CA VAL A 120 6.66 -13.85 6.20
C VAL A 120 8.19 -13.94 6.04
N PRO A 121 8.85 -12.94 5.42
CA PRO A 121 10.31 -12.92 5.31
C PRO A 121 10.98 -12.93 6.69
N ALA A 122 12.05 -13.71 6.82
CA ALA A 122 12.91 -13.66 8.00
C ALA A 122 13.72 -12.36 8.01
N ILE A 123 13.75 -11.69 9.16
CA ILE A 123 14.53 -10.47 9.43
C ILE A 123 14.89 -10.45 10.92
N ASP A 124 16.11 -10.04 11.26
CA ASP A 124 16.55 -9.91 12.64
C ASP A 124 16.22 -8.51 13.20
N GLN A 125 16.43 -8.34 14.50
CA GLN A 125 16.21 -7.06 15.16
C GLN A 125 17.16 -5.98 14.59
N ASP A 126 16.67 -4.74 14.48
CA ASP A 126 17.41 -3.56 14.02
C ASP A 126 17.90 -3.63 12.56
N GLU A 127 17.22 -4.41 11.71
CA GLU A 127 17.52 -4.53 10.28
C GLU A 127 16.42 -3.91 9.41
N ILE A 128 16.77 -3.56 8.16
CA ILE A 128 15.82 -3.15 7.12
C ILE A 128 15.98 -4.06 5.92
N LEU A 129 14.88 -4.64 5.44
CA LEU A 129 14.86 -5.54 4.29
C LEU A 129 13.95 -5.01 3.18
N ILE A 130 14.51 -4.83 1.98
CA ILE A 130 13.77 -4.64 0.73
C ILE A 130 13.90 -5.93 -0.08
N LEU A 131 12.84 -6.74 -0.12
CA LEU A 131 12.86 -8.09 -0.70
C LEU A 131 11.98 -8.18 -1.95
N HIS A 132 12.51 -8.81 -3.00
CA HIS A 132 11.74 -9.21 -4.17
C HIS A 132 11.39 -10.70 -4.11
N LYS A 133 10.26 -11.10 -4.73
CA LYS A 133 9.78 -12.50 -4.76
C LYS A 133 10.79 -13.51 -5.34
N SER A 134 11.79 -13.05 -6.09
CA SER A 134 12.88 -13.91 -6.59
C SER A 134 13.93 -14.26 -5.53
N GLY A 135 13.85 -13.69 -4.33
CA GLY A 135 14.88 -13.80 -3.29
C GLY A 135 16.05 -12.81 -3.42
N ASN A 136 15.98 -11.86 -4.37
CA ASN A 136 16.90 -10.72 -4.44
C ASN A 136 16.52 -9.68 -3.39
N TYR A 137 17.51 -9.00 -2.81
CA TYR A 137 17.24 -8.01 -1.76
C TYR A 137 18.31 -6.94 -1.64
N ILE A 138 17.93 -5.85 -0.98
CA ILE A 138 18.81 -4.89 -0.32
C ILE A 138 18.51 -4.98 1.17
N LYS A 139 19.55 -5.24 1.98
CA LYS A 139 19.41 -5.41 3.42
C LYS A 139 20.40 -4.49 4.15
N PHE A 140 19.88 -3.71 5.09
CA PHE A 140 20.68 -2.98 6.06
C PHE A 140 20.79 -3.85 7.30
N ASN A 141 21.99 -4.32 7.61
CA ASN A 141 22.25 -5.23 8.72
C ASN A 141 22.51 -4.44 10.01
N SER A 142 22.30 -5.11 11.15
CA SER A 142 22.49 -4.52 12.48
C SER A 142 23.95 -4.18 12.80
N ASP A 143 24.92 -4.79 12.10
CA ASP A 143 26.35 -4.47 12.20
C ASP A 143 26.75 -3.22 11.40
N GLY A 144 25.79 -2.55 10.76
CA GLY A 144 26.01 -1.34 9.95
C GLY A 144 26.38 -1.62 8.49
N THR A 145 26.52 -2.89 8.09
CA THR A 145 26.78 -3.24 6.69
C THR A 145 25.51 -3.19 5.85
N ILE A 146 25.67 -2.96 4.54
CA ILE A 146 24.59 -3.08 3.56
C ILE A 146 24.91 -4.24 2.63
N THR A 147 24.01 -5.22 2.56
CA THR A 147 24.13 -6.36 1.64
C THR A 147 23.17 -6.19 0.48
N ILE A 148 23.70 -6.25 -0.75
CA ILE A 148 22.91 -6.25 -1.98
C ILE A 148 23.07 -7.61 -2.65
N LYS A 149 21.97 -8.37 -2.76
CA LYS A 149 21.95 -9.70 -3.38
C LYS A 149 21.13 -9.68 -4.66
N GLY A 150 21.80 -10.01 -5.77
CA GLY A 150 21.19 -10.14 -7.10
C GLY A 150 22.14 -9.68 -8.20
N TYR A 151 21.64 -9.64 -9.43
CA TYR A 151 22.33 -8.96 -10.52
C TYR A 151 22.18 -7.44 -10.34
N THR A 152 23.28 -6.75 -10.04
CA THR A 152 23.29 -5.31 -9.79
C THR A 152 23.86 -4.58 -10.99
N LYS A 153 23.07 -3.66 -11.57
CA LYS A 153 23.50 -2.78 -12.65
C LYS A 153 23.56 -1.34 -12.13
N ILE A 154 24.70 -0.69 -12.30
CA ILE A 154 24.88 0.74 -12.00
C ILE A 154 24.87 1.49 -13.32
N LEU A 155 24.01 2.49 -13.45
CA LEU A 155 23.91 3.35 -14.62
C LEU A 155 24.52 4.70 -14.25
N GLY A 156 25.68 5.01 -14.82
CA GLY A 156 26.49 6.18 -14.49
C GLY A 156 27.79 5.81 -13.80
N ASP A 157 28.47 6.82 -13.26
CA ASP A 157 29.78 6.64 -12.63
C ASP A 157 29.65 6.00 -11.25
N LEU A 158 30.57 5.09 -10.93
CA LEU A 158 30.71 4.50 -9.61
C LEU A 158 31.90 5.15 -8.90
N PHE A 159 31.63 5.93 -7.85
CA PHE A 159 32.64 6.46 -6.94
C PHE A 159 32.74 5.56 -5.70
N VAL A 160 33.96 5.15 -5.36
CA VAL A 160 34.23 4.33 -4.16
C VAL A 160 35.27 5.04 -3.31
N ASP A 161 34.87 5.42 -2.09
CA ASP A 161 35.77 5.88 -1.03
C ASP A 161 36.16 4.68 -0.16
N GLY A 162 37.29 4.05 -0.52
CA GLY A 162 37.77 2.84 0.13
C GLY A 162 38.34 1.83 -0.87
N ASN A 163 38.46 0.57 -0.43
CA ASN A 163 39.03 -0.50 -1.24
C ASN A 163 37.95 -1.36 -1.90
N ILE A 164 38.18 -1.75 -3.15
CA ILE A 164 37.37 -2.74 -3.86
C ILE A 164 38.11 -4.08 -3.81
N SER A 165 37.46 -5.10 -3.25
CA SER A 165 37.88 -6.50 -3.38
C SER A 165 36.93 -7.22 -4.32
N TYR A 166 37.47 -7.95 -5.30
CA TYR A 166 36.68 -8.68 -6.30
C TYR A 166 37.25 -10.09 -6.49
N THR A 167 36.37 -11.08 -6.66
CA THR A 167 36.75 -12.50 -6.80
C THR A 167 36.57 -13.04 -8.22
N GLY A 168 36.04 -12.22 -9.14
CA GLY A 168 35.82 -12.57 -10.55
C GLY A 168 36.81 -11.90 -11.50
N SER A 169 36.45 -11.86 -12.79
CA SER A 169 37.21 -11.14 -13.81
C SER A 169 36.61 -9.76 -14.05
N ILE A 170 37.46 -8.76 -14.27
CA ILE A 170 37.03 -7.44 -14.76
C ILE A 170 36.99 -7.54 -16.29
N GLY A 171 35.80 -7.40 -16.87
CA GLY A 171 35.63 -7.31 -18.32
C GLY A 171 36.06 -5.93 -18.84
N PRO A 172 36.42 -5.81 -20.13
CA PRO A 172 36.65 -4.51 -20.74
C PRO A 172 35.38 -3.66 -20.67
N ALA A 173 35.58 -2.34 -20.52
CA ALA A 173 34.51 -1.34 -20.59
C ALA A 173 33.89 -1.26 -22.00
#